data_AF-A0A2E6HBE4-F1
#
_entry.id   AF-A0A2E6HBE4-F1
#
_cell.length_a   1.000
_cell.length_b   1.000
_cell.length_c   1.000
_cell.angle_alpha   90.00
_cell.angle_beta   90.00
_cell.angle_gamma   90.00
#
_symmetry.space_group_name_H-M   'P 1'
#
loop_
_entity.id
_entity.type
_entity.pdbx_description
1 polymer ?
#
loop_
_entity_poly.entity_id
_entity_poly.type
_entity_poly.pdbx_seq_one_letter_code
_entity_poly.pdbx_strand_id
1 'polypeptide(L)'
;MKNSTRDSINFSALSRRLLGVLADFALAYVSYYSLLSFPVYASKNASLTSYLYKVLELQNKAEGQVYAEGLSSLIFVFGLYLAIRFYGSLVLGVSFSQWLLGLRAVGNSTWKRIGAGARVVLELFLGPLLIGEILLLFNRPSLKESLSHTRLSSTDGKFSLYAGLIWVPCLILFSTTSPLFKGLSLMQEIVVNPVRENLNLKDQGSFDGFTNYKSNRFKFRAFNSLGDDRFMLLPNFEIVKEGSNKKIKPYLWLYDHKTQKDAYIKIEERFSLLSLLENAKLGNPLFKKQYPILFDTLGQKREQFLKRKYEKAFENKKILSEEVSLEIQDLIYKSLRLGSGSLIAHVFREGPFIRGFTEVRNKIIEKSFKGAVPEIDFGKIGNQNFLRFKQLFEEKVFLDKRMVETYIPIETNNSLTLRFYWGEDLKSALSRKNFRESFLHSIDWYFDYFNIFDFPISSEEVNSLTVLDYFTKTILNKEQRDKLEDAIFRIYFKSGRRALQKNDEVLVEILYANLNRLYLVSNYINESKRNYYSNKFLVHLRDLRQSLKSRDFNYFGIIKK
;
A
#
# COMPACT_ATOMS: atom_id res chain seq x y z
N MET A 1 35.26 9.27 -64.14
CA MET A 1 35.22 9.94 -62.81
C MET A 1 33.90 10.69 -62.70
N LYS A 2 32.91 10.11 -62.00
CA LYS A 2 31.65 10.81 -61.68
C LYS A 2 31.89 11.72 -60.49
N ASN A 3 31.49 12.98 -60.60
CA ASN A 3 31.49 13.95 -59.51
C ASN A 3 30.77 13.35 -58.30
N SER A 4 31.54 12.98 -57.29
CA SER A 4 31.07 12.73 -55.93
C SER A 4 30.61 14.07 -55.39
N THR A 5 29.33 14.42 -55.61
CA THR A 5 28.64 15.44 -54.83
C THR A 5 28.93 15.14 -53.37
N ARG A 6 29.68 16.04 -52.72
CA ARG A 6 29.90 15.97 -51.28
C ARG A 6 28.51 16.07 -50.66
N ASP A 7 27.95 14.93 -50.27
CA ASP A 7 26.78 14.85 -49.42
C ASP A 7 27.14 15.51 -48.08
N SER A 8 27.04 16.83 -48.02
CA SER A 8 27.10 17.57 -46.77
C SER A 8 25.96 17.06 -45.89
N ILE A 9 26.27 16.68 -44.66
CA ILE A 9 25.27 16.24 -43.68
C ILE A 9 24.37 17.44 -43.39
N ASN A 10 23.24 17.53 -44.08
CA ASN A 10 22.27 18.60 -43.84
C ASN A 10 21.72 18.50 -42.40
N PHE A 11 21.40 19.64 -41.80
CA PHE A 11 20.77 19.74 -40.47
C PHE A 11 19.55 18.81 -40.33
N SER A 12 18.81 18.61 -41.44
CA SER A 12 17.71 17.64 -41.54
C SER A 12 18.15 16.20 -41.24
N ALA A 13 19.28 15.74 -41.76
CA ALA A 13 19.80 14.39 -41.53
C ALA A 13 20.24 14.19 -40.06
N LEU A 14 20.84 15.21 -39.44
CA LEU A 14 21.20 15.18 -38.01
C LEU A 14 19.95 15.10 -37.12
N SER A 15 18.92 15.92 -37.41
CA SER A 15 17.66 15.90 -36.66
C SER A 15 16.95 14.55 -36.72
N ARG A 16 16.91 13.90 -37.89
CA ARG A 16 16.32 12.56 -38.07
C ARG A 16 17.10 11.49 -37.31
N ARG A 17 18.43 11.60 -37.25
CA ARG A 17 19.26 10.68 -36.45
C ARG A 17 18.93 10.81 -34.96
N LEU A 18 18.87 12.03 -34.44
CA LEU A 18 18.52 12.30 -33.04
C LEU A 18 17.11 11.81 -32.71
N LEU A 19 16.12 12.13 -33.55
CA LEU A 19 14.74 11.67 -33.37
C LEU A 19 14.64 10.15 -33.41
N GLY A 20 15.43 9.48 -34.26
CA GLY A 20 15.46 8.02 -34.32
C GLY A 20 16.04 7.40 -33.05
N VAL A 21 17.11 7.99 -32.50
CA VAL A 21 17.69 7.58 -31.21
C VAL A 21 16.67 7.76 -30.08
N LEU A 22 16.02 8.93 -30.01
CA LEU A 22 14.99 9.22 -29.01
C LEU A 22 13.80 8.26 -29.10
N ALA A 23 13.33 7.96 -30.32
CA ALA A 23 12.26 7.01 -30.56
C ALA A 23 12.66 5.58 -30.15
N ASP A 24 13.85 5.11 -30.51
CA ASP A 24 14.33 3.78 -30.08
C ASP A 24 14.47 3.70 -28.55
N PHE A 25 14.90 4.78 -27.90
CA PHE A 25 14.98 4.86 -26.45
C PHE A 25 13.60 4.87 -25.78
N ALA A 26 12.64 5.62 -26.35
CA ALA A 26 11.25 5.61 -25.91
C ALA A 26 10.63 4.21 -26.06
N LEU A 27 10.89 3.52 -27.17
CA LEU A 27 10.44 2.14 -27.40
C LEU A 27 11.07 1.16 -26.39
N ALA A 28 12.35 1.32 -26.08
CA ALA A 28 13.03 0.54 -25.05
C ALA A 28 12.44 0.78 -23.65
N TYR A 29 12.10 2.03 -23.35
CA TYR A 29 11.43 2.40 -22.10
C TYR A 29 10.03 1.76 -22.00
N VAL A 30 9.22 1.85 -23.07
CA VAL A 30 7.91 1.16 -23.14
C VAL A 30 8.09 -0.35 -22.94
N SER A 31 9.07 -0.95 -23.61
CA SER A 31 9.38 -2.36 -23.49
C SER A 31 9.82 -2.74 -22.07
N TYR A 32 10.60 -1.89 -21.40
CA TYR A 32 11.04 -2.11 -20.03
C TYR A 32 9.86 -2.21 -19.06
N TYR A 33 8.93 -1.25 -19.06
CA TYR A 33 7.76 -1.32 -18.15
C TYR A 33 6.81 -2.46 -18.52
N SER A 34 6.67 -2.76 -19.82
CA SER A 34 5.93 -3.93 -20.27
C SER A 34 6.55 -5.23 -19.73
N LEU A 35 7.89 -5.32 -19.72
CA LEU A 35 8.61 -6.47 -19.19
C LEU A 35 8.59 -6.55 -17.65
N LEU A 36 8.61 -5.41 -16.94
CA LEU A 36 8.48 -5.37 -15.47
C LEU A 36 7.17 -5.97 -14.97
N SER A 37 6.15 -6.06 -15.81
CA SER A 37 4.91 -6.78 -15.50
C SER A 37 5.11 -8.28 -15.27
N PHE A 38 6.20 -8.87 -15.76
CA PHE A 38 6.51 -10.28 -15.60
C PHE A 38 7.37 -10.52 -14.35
N PRO A 39 6.99 -11.45 -13.45
CA PRO A 39 7.70 -11.69 -12.19
C PRO A 39 9.20 -11.96 -12.35
N VAL A 40 9.60 -12.65 -13.42
CA VAL A 40 11.01 -12.98 -13.71
C VAL A 40 11.85 -11.73 -13.98
N TYR A 41 11.28 -10.74 -14.68
CA TYR A 41 11.98 -9.48 -14.97
C TYR A 41 11.98 -8.57 -13.74
N ALA A 42 10.84 -8.49 -13.03
CA ALA A 42 10.76 -7.76 -11.77
C ALA A 42 11.79 -8.28 -10.75
N SER A 43 11.95 -9.60 -10.61
CA SER A 43 12.92 -10.21 -9.70
C SER A 43 14.35 -9.89 -10.11
N LYS A 44 14.69 -9.95 -11.41
CA LYS A 44 16.02 -9.57 -11.91
C LYS A 44 16.33 -8.09 -11.68
N ASN A 45 15.36 -7.19 -11.89
CA ASN A 45 15.52 -5.77 -11.60
C ASN A 45 15.74 -5.52 -10.10
N ALA A 46 15.00 -6.21 -9.23
CA ALA A 46 15.20 -6.14 -7.79
C ALA A 46 16.58 -6.67 -7.37
N SER A 47 17.04 -7.78 -7.95
CA SER A 47 18.37 -8.33 -7.69
C SER A 47 19.48 -7.34 -8.09
N LEU A 48 19.40 -6.73 -9.28
CA LEU A 48 20.37 -5.72 -9.72
C LEU A 48 20.34 -4.48 -8.83
N THR A 49 19.15 -4.00 -8.47
CA THR A 49 18.98 -2.88 -7.52
C THR A 49 19.66 -3.19 -6.19
N SER A 50 19.45 -4.40 -5.64
CA SER A 50 20.06 -4.82 -4.38
C SER A 50 21.59 -4.93 -4.47
N TYR A 51 22.12 -5.32 -5.63
CA TYR A 51 23.55 -5.39 -5.91
C TYR A 51 24.16 -3.99 -5.99
N LEU A 52 23.58 -3.09 -6.80
CA LEU A 52 24.03 -1.71 -6.95
C LEU A 52 24.01 -0.96 -5.61
N TYR A 53 22.96 -1.16 -4.82
CA TYR A 53 22.86 -0.59 -3.48
C TYR A 53 24.04 -1.00 -2.58
N LYS A 54 24.45 -2.27 -2.64
CA LYS A 54 25.60 -2.78 -1.87
C LYS A 54 26.93 -2.26 -2.41
N VAL A 55 27.12 -2.29 -3.73
CA VAL A 55 28.40 -1.91 -4.36
C VAL A 55 28.69 -0.42 -4.24
N LEU A 56 27.66 0.43 -4.35
CA LEU A 56 27.82 1.88 -4.27
C LEU A 56 27.91 2.41 -2.84
N GLU A 57 27.90 1.54 -1.83
CA GLU A 57 27.97 1.87 -0.40
C GLU A 57 27.07 3.06 -0.01
N LEU A 58 25.85 3.10 -0.55
CA LEU A 58 24.96 4.24 -0.38
C LEU A 58 24.53 4.32 1.10
N GLN A 59 25.19 5.19 1.86
CA GLN A 59 25.10 5.29 3.32
C GLN A 59 23.70 5.65 3.83
N ASN A 60 22.90 6.33 3.00
CA ASN A 60 21.53 6.72 3.34
C ASN A 60 20.52 5.70 2.83
N LYS A 61 19.88 4.94 3.74
CA LYS A 61 19.08 3.74 3.39
C LYS A 61 17.94 4.01 2.39
N ALA A 62 17.27 5.16 2.51
CA ALA A 62 16.10 5.48 1.69
C ALA A 62 16.48 6.06 0.32
N GLU A 63 17.28 7.12 0.33
CA GLU A 63 17.75 7.76 -0.91
C GLU A 63 18.64 6.83 -1.72
N GLY A 64 19.52 6.07 -1.06
CA GLY A 64 20.39 5.09 -1.71
C GLY A 64 19.61 4.03 -2.46
N GLN A 65 18.49 3.56 -1.91
CA GLN A 65 17.64 2.59 -2.58
C GLN A 65 16.99 3.19 -3.84
N VAL A 66 16.52 4.44 -3.77
CA VAL A 66 15.95 5.16 -4.91
C VAL A 66 16.98 5.35 -6.04
N TYR A 67 18.20 5.75 -5.70
CA TYR A 67 19.29 5.89 -6.68
C TYR A 67 19.67 4.55 -7.32
N ALA A 68 19.77 3.49 -6.51
CA ALA A 68 20.07 2.16 -7.01
C ALA A 68 18.97 1.63 -7.94
N GLU A 69 17.70 1.88 -7.63
CA GLU A 69 16.57 1.51 -8.49
C GLU A 69 16.57 2.30 -9.80
N GLY A 70 16.85 3.60 -9.73
CA GLY A 70 16.99 4.48 -10.90
C GLY A 70 18.11 4.00 -11.84
N LEU A 71 19.28 3.68 -11.29
CA LEU A 71 20.41 3.12 -12.04
C LEU A 71 20.11 1.75 -12.62
N SER A 72 19.48 0.84 -11.86
CA SER A 72 19.02 -0.46 -12.37
C SER A 72 18.08 -0.28 -13.56
N SER A 73 17.09 0.60 -13.41
CA SER A 73 16.13 0.93 -14.48
C SER A 73 16.85 1.43 -15.73
N LEU A 74 17.81 2.36 -15.56
CA LEU A 74 18.60 2.91 -16.65
C LEU A 74 19.43 1.84 -17.37
N ILE A 75 20.10 0.94 -16.63
CA ILE A 75 20.88 -0.16 -17.20
C ILE A 75 19.98 -1.09 -18.03
N PHE A 76 18.80 -1.46 -17.51
CA PHE A 76 17.87 -2.32 -18.25
C PHE A 76 17.29 -1.63 -19.49
N VAL A 77 16.88 -0.37 -19.37
CA VAL A 77 16.38 0.42 -20.51
C VAL A 77 17.46 0.55 -21.58
N PHE A 78 18.71 0.84 -21.17
CA PHE A 78 19.84 0.95 -22.10
C PHE A 78 20.17 -0.39 -22.77
N GLY A 79 20.16 -1.49 -22.01
CA GLY A 79 20.33 -2.83 -22.57
C GLY A 79 19.25 -3.21 -23.59
N LEU A 80 17.98 -2.89 -23.29
CA LEU A 80 16.86 -3.08 -24.22
C LEU A 80 16.98 -2.19 -25.45
N TYR A 81 17.39 -0.94 -25.27
CA TYR A 81 17.68 0.00 -26.35
C TYR A 81 18.73 -0.57 -27.31
N LEU A 82 19.85 -1.05 -26.79
CA LEU A 82 20.89 -1.68 -27.61
C LEU A 82 20.38 -2.94 -28.31
N ALA A 83 19.62 -3.80 -27.62
CA ALA A 83 19.05 -5.00 -28.22
C ALA A 83 18.10 -4.67 -29.38
N ILE A 84 17.14 -3.76 -29.16
CA ILE A 84 16.17 -3.31 -30.17
C ILE A 84 16.91 -2.73 -31.38
N ARG A 85 17.91 -1.86 -31.15
CA ARG A 85 18.69 -1.27 -32.25
C ARG A 85 19.56 -2.29 -32.95
N PHE A 86 20.16 -3.24 -32.24
CA PHE A 86 21.02 -4.28 -32.81
C PHE A 86 20.21 -5.20 -33.74
N TYR A 87 19.13 -5.80 -33.23
CA TYR A 87 18.29 -6.69 -34.03
C TYR A 87 17.58 -5.94 -35.16
N GLY A 88 17.08 -4.72 -34.90
CA GLY A 88 16.51 -3.88 -35.94
C GLY A 88 17.52 -3.57 -37.06
N SER A 89 18.78 -3.26 -36.69
CA SER A 89 19.86 -2.96 -37.64
C SER A 89 20.30 -4.18 -38.45
N LEU A 90 20.29 -5.38 -37.87
CA LEU A 90 20.58 -6.62 -38.60
C LEU A 90 19.52 -6.90 -39.68
N VAL A 91 18.25 -6.58 -39.40
CA VAL A 91 17.15 -6.81 -40.36
C VAL A 91 17.08 -5.70 -41.41
N LEU A 92 17.13 -4.44 -40.99
CA LEU A 92 16.81 -3.27 -41.83
C LEU A 92 18.04 -2.49 -42.31
N GLY A 93 19.24 -2.84 -41.86
CA GLY A 93 20.49 -2.10 -42.10
C GLY A 93 20.63 -0.80 -41.30
N VAL A 94 19.59 -0.43 -40.54
CA VAL A 94 19.51 0.69 -39.58
C VAL A 94 18.48 0.31 -38.51
N SER A 95 18.40 1.04 -37.38
CA SER A 95 17.36 0.73 -36.39
C SER A 95 15.95 1.03 -36.93
N PHE A 96 14.92 0.40 -36.35
CA PHE A 96 13.54 0.51 -36.82
C PHE A 96 13.05 1.97 -36.88
N SER A 97 13.30 2.76 -35.84
CA SER A 97 12.90 4.17 -35.83
C SER A 97 13.67 5.01 -36.85
N GLN A 98 14.97 4.72 -37.05
CA GLN A 98 15.77 5.38 -38.09
C GLN A 98 15.28 5.04 -39.50
N TRP A 99 14.88 3.78 -39.73
CA TRP A 99 14.30 3.32 -40.98
C TRP A 99 12.99 4.06 -41.30
N LEU A 100 12.11 4.23 -40.31
CA LEU A 100 10.85 4.98 -40.44
C LEU A 100 11.10 6.47 -40.77
N LEU A 101 12.14 7.06 -40.17
CA LEU A 101 12.55 8.44 -40.44
C LEU A 101 13.31 8.61 -41.77
N GLY A 102 13.38 7.56 -42.60
CA GLY A 102 13.96 7.63 -43.95
C GLY A 102 15.48 7.59 -43.98
N LEU A 103 16.13 7.17 -42.89
CA LEU A 103 17.57 6.90 -42.89
C LEU A 103 17.84 5.53 -43.53
N ARG A 104 18.90 5.47 -44.33
CA ARG A 104 19.34 4.28 -45.04
C ARG A 104 20.85 4.14 -44.92
N ALA A 105 21.32 2.92 -44.68
CA ALA A 105 22.75 2.61 -44.80
C ALA A 105 23.15 2.57 -46.29
N VAL A 106 24.37 3.00 -46.60
CA VAL A 106 25.00 2.98 -47.95
C VAL A 106 26.04 1.84 -48.04
N GLY A 107 26.20 1.20 -49.21
CA GLY A 107 27.11 0.04 -49.41
C GLY A 107 26.46 -1.25 -49.98
N ASN A 108 27.12 -2.40 -49.79
CA ASN A 108 26.61 -3.72 -50.17
C ASN A 108 25.48 -4.18 -49.22
N SER A 109 24.43 -4.83 -49.73
CA SER A 109 23.23 -5.23 -48.98
C SER A 109 23.53 -6.04 -47.71
N THR A 110 24.41 -7.05 -47.80
CA THR A 110 24.79 -7.89 -46.66
C THR A 110 25.68 -7.15 -45.68
N TRP A 111 26.66 -6.38 -46.17
CA TRP A 111 27.56 -5.60 -45.32
C TRP A 111 26.84 -4.46 -44.60
N LYS A 112 25.83 -3.85 -45.22
CA LYS A 112 24.98 -2.84 -44.57
C LYS A 112 24.34 -3.36 -43.30
N ARG A 113 23.91 -4.62 -43.27
CA ARG A 113 23.25 -5.25 -42.11
C ARG A 113 24.26 -5.62 -41.03
N ILE A 114 25.31 -6.35 -41.41
CA ILE A 114 26.36 -6.79 -40.48
C ILE A 114 27.10 -5.57 -39.89
N GLY A 115 27.50 -4.63 -40.75
CA GLY A 115 28.18 -3.40 -40.35
C GLY A 115 27.29 -2.48 -39.52
N ALA A 116 25.96 -2.46 -39.75
CA ALA A 116 25.05 -1.75 -38.85
C ALA A 116 24.94 -2.42 -37.48
N GLY A 117 24.93 -3.74 -37.40
CA GLY A 117 25.04 -4.48 -36.14
C GLY A 117 26.34 -4.13 -35.40
N ALA A 118 27.48 -4.16 -36.10
CA ALA A 118 28.78 -3.75 -35.54
C ALA A 118 28.77 -2.29 -35.04
N ARG A 119 28.07 -1.39 -35.74
CA ARG A 119 27.90 0.01 -35.32
C ARG A 119 27.17 0.13 -33.97
N VAL A 120 26.18 -0.72 -33.72
CA VAL A 120 25.45 -0.74 -32.43
C VAL A 120 26.34 -1.34 -31.32
N VAL A 121 27.18 -2.33 -31.62
CA VAL A 121 28.17 -2.84 -30.66
C VAL A 121 29.18 -1.75 -30.29
N LEU A 122 29.64 -0.94 -31.26
CA LEU A 122 30.47 0.23 -30.98
C LEU A 122 29.73 1.29 -30.17
N GLU A 123 28.41 1.40 -30.34
CA GLU A 123 27.57 2.32 -29.59
C GLU A 123 27.45 1.96 -28.10
N LEU A 124 27.63 0.68 -27.71
CA LEU A 124 27.70 0.28 -26.30
C LEU A 124 28.78 1.05 -25.55
N PHE A 125 29.95 1.24 -26.18
CA PHE A 125 31.10 1.90 -25.56
C PHE A 125 31.11 3.41 -25.84
N LEU A 126 30.74 3.83 -27.06
CA LEU A 126 30.85 5.23 -27.50
C LEU A 126 29.60 6.06 -27.23
N GLY A 127 28.44 5.41 -27.03
CA GLY A 127 27.13 6.04 -26.86
C GLY A 127 26.98 6.82 -25.55
N PRO A 128 27.28 6.22 -24.37
CA PRO A 128 27.10 6.89 -23.08
C PRO A 128 27.88 8.20 -22.95
N LEU A 129 29.02 8.33 -23.65
CA LEU A 129 29.87 9.51 -23.61
C LEU A 129 29.56 10.52 -24.72
N LEU A 130 28.64 10.21 -25.65
CA LEU A 130 28.35 10.98 -26.86
C LEU A 130 29.55 11.23 -27.80
N ILE A 131 30.76 10.77 -27.45
CA ILE A 131 31.99 10.89 -28.22
C ILE A 131 31.84 10.28 -29.61
N GLY A 132 31.05 9.21 -29.71
CA GLY A 132 30.79 8.51 -30.97
C GLY A 132 30.17 9.39 -32.06
N GLU A 133 29.44 10.45 -31.70
CA GLU A 133 28.65 11.29 -32.62
C GLU A 133 29.22 12.70 -32.84
N ILE A 134 30.23 13.14 -32.07
CA ILE A 134 30.81 14.50 -32.15
C ILE A 134 31.24 14.88 -33.57
N LEU A 135 31.82 13.94 -34.32
CA LEU A 135 32.29 14.20 -35.69
C LEU A 135 31.17 14.60 -36.66
N LEU A 136 29.91 14.27 -36.35
CA LEU A 136 28.76 14.68 -37.16
C LEU A 136 28.54 16.19 -37.13
N LEU A 137 28.89 16.89 -36.04
CA LEU A 137 28.80 18.34 -35.95
C LEU A 137 29.76 19.03 -36.95
N PHE A 138 30.83 18.34 -37.33
CA PHE A 138 31.83 18.81 -38.29
C PHE A 138 31.59 18.27 -39.71
N ASN A 139 30.37 17.79 -40.02
CA ASN A 139 30.01 17.17 -41.30
C ASN A 139 30.92 15.97 -41.69
N ARG A 140 31.51 15.29 -40.69
CA ARG A 140 32.33 14.08 -40.90
C ARG A 140 31.54 12.84 -40.48
N PRO A 141 31.83 11.65 -41.06
CA PRO A 141 31.24 10.41 -40.59
C PRO A 141 31.56 10.21 -39.11
N SER A 142 30.59 9.70 -38.36
CA SER A 142 30.76 9.49 -36.93
C SER A 142 31.82 8.41 -36.65
N LEU A 143 32.41 8.37 -35.45
CA LEU A 143 33.47 7.39 -35.15
C LEU A 143 32.98 5.96 -35.37
N LYS A 144 31.72 5.68 -34.98
CA LYS A 144 31.09 4.38 -35.21
C LYS A 144 30.82 4.10 -36.69
N GLU A 145 30.48 5.10 -37.50
CA GLU A 145 30.33 4.94 -38.95
C GLU A 145 31.68 4.69 -39.64
N SER A 146 32.73 5.39 -39.20
CA SER A 146 34.09 5.24 -39.71
C SER A 146 34.64 3.84 -39.41
N LEU A 147 34.53 3.38 -38.16
CA LEU A 147 35.02 2.07 -37.75
C LEU A 147 34.21 0.91 -38.36
N SER A 148 32.88 1.04 -38.42
CA SER A 148 32.02 0.01 -39.02
C SER A 148 31.97 0.03 -40.55
N HIS A 149 32.62 1.01 -41.20
CA HIS A 149 32.56 1.22 -42.65
C HIS A 149 31.11 1.28 -43.18
N THR A 150 30.18 1.82 -42.39
CA THR A 150 28.78 2.00 -42.80
C THR A 150 28.36 3.46 -42.66
N ARG A 151 28.05 4.11 -43.78
CA ARG A 151 27.55 5.49 -43.80
C ARG A 151 26.03 5.52 -43.81
N LEU A 152 25.45 6.43 -43.04
CA LEU A 152 24.02 6.71 -43.08
C LEU A 152 23.71 7.87 -44.02
N SER A 153 22.81 7.64 -44.96
CA SER A 153 22.22 8.63 -45.86
C SER A 153 20.78 8.93 -45.46
N SER A 154 20.34 10.16 -45.68
CA SER A 154 18.94 10.57 -45.51
C SER A 154 18.26 10.54 -46.86
N THR A 155 17.09 9.90 -46.94
CA THR A 155 16.24 9.97 -48.14
C THR A 155 15.15 11.01 -47.91
N ASP A 156 15.03 12.00 -48.79
CA ASP A 156 14.02 13.06 -48.68
C ASP A 156 12.68 12.60 -49.26
N GLY A 157 12.00 11.72 -48.53
CA GLY A 157 10.66 11.23 -48.86
C GLY A 157 9.60 11.89 -47.99
N LYS A 158 8.49 12.35 -48.61
CA LYS A 158 7.31 12.85 -47.88
C LYS A 158 6.80 11.84 -46.83
N PHE A 159 6.86 10.54 -47.16
CA PHE A 159 6.51 9.45 -46.24
C PHE A 159 7.33 9.51 -44.94
N SER A 160 8.66 9.66 -45.02
CA SER A 160 9.51 9.70 -43.82
C SER A 160 9.21 10.88 -42.90
N LEU A 161 8.77 12.01 -43.46
CA LEU A 161 8.36 13.18 -42.69
C LEU A 161 7.05 12.91 -41.94
N TYR A 162 6.02 12.41 -42.62
CA TYR A 162 4.75 12.06 -41.98
C TYR A 162 4.90 10.94 -40.96
N ALA A 163 5.66 9.89 -41.31
CA ALA A 163 5.97 8.79 -40.41
C ALA A 163 6.70 9.31 -39.16
N GLY A 164 7.67 10.21 -39.30
CA GLY A 164 8.35 10.81 -38.15
C GLY A 164 7.44 11.66 -37.26
N LEU A 165 6.59 12.48 -37.89
CA LEU A 165 5.66 13.37 -37.20
C LEU A 165 4.59 12.61 -36.40
N ILE A 166 4.23 11.41 -36.81
CA ILE A 166 3.28 10.55 -36.09
C ILE A 166 4.04 9.63 -35.10
N TRP A 167 5.07 8.94 -35.57
CA TRP A 167 5.77 7.90 -34.81
C TRP A 167 6.45 8.44 -33.55
N VAL A 168 7.18 9.56 -33.65
CA VAL A 168 7.95 10.08 -32.51
C VAL A 168 7.03 10.60 -31.41
N PRO A 169 6.02 11.46 -31.69
CA PRO A 169 5.09 11.89 -30.64
C PRO A 169 4.28 10.74 -30.06
N CYS A 170 3.82 9.79 -30.89
CA CYS A 170 3.15 8.59 -30.38
C CYS A 170 4.05 7.83 -29.41
N LEU A 171 5.31 7.55 -29.76
CA LEU A 171 6.23 6.84 -28.85
C LEU A 171 6.53 7.63 -27.58
N ILE A 172 6.66 8.95 -27.65
CA ILE A 172 6.83 9.79 -26.47
C ILE A 172 5.59 9.65 -25.57
N LEU A 173 4.38 9.78 -26.12
CA LEU A 173 3.13 9.58 -25.38
C LEU A 173 3.00 8.15 -24.83
N PHE A 174 3.39 7.13 -25.59
CA PHE A 174 3.40 5.74 -25.11
C PHE A 174 4.43 5.55 -23.99
N SER A 175 5.59 6.20 -24.06
CA SER A 175 6.62 6.10 -23.03
C SER A 175 6.16 6.72 -21.71
N THR A 176 5.47 7.87 -21.75
CA THR A 176 4.95 8.52 -20.55
C THR A 176 3.82 7.71 -19.91
N THR A 177 3.01 7.03 -20.73
CA THR A 177 1.91 6.18 -20.26
C THR A 177 2.33 4.75 -19.90
N SER A 178 3.54 4.34 -20.30
CA SER A 178 4.01 2.96 -20.13
C SER A 178 4.01 2.41 -18.70
N PRO A 179 4.26 3.21 -17.63
CA PRO A 179 4.18 2.70 -16.27
C PRO A 179 2.79 2.19 -15.86
N LEU A 180 1.72 2.56 -16.58
CA LEU A 180 0.36 2.08 -16.33
C LEU A 180 0.07 0.68 -16.88
N PHE A 181 0.97 0.10 -17.67
CA PHE A 181 0.80 -1.28 -18.10
C PHE A 181 1.19 -2.23 -16.97
N LYS A 182 0.22 -3.01 -16.51
CA LYS A 182 0.43 -4.13 -15.59
C LYS A 182 -0.15 -5.39 -16.20
N GLY A 183 0.70 -6.39 -16.42
CA GLY A 183 0.32 -7.64 -17.09
C GLY A 183 -0.18 -7.41 -18.51
N LEU A 184 0.41 -6.46 -19.25
CA LEU A 184 -0.02 -6.01 -20.59
C LEU A 184 -1.43 -5.38 -20.65
N SER A 185 -2.07 -5.16 -19.50
CA SER A 185 -3.34 -4.44 -19.40
C SER A 185 -3.12 -3.04 -18.83
N LEU A 186 -3.89 -2.05 -19.31
CA LEU A 186 -3.92 -0.73 -18.70
C LEU A 186 -4.67 -0.81 -17.37
N MET A 187 -4.09 -0.20 -16.34
CA MET A 187 -4.81 -0.09 -15.07
C MET A 187 -6.10 0.72 -15.25
N GLN A 188 -7.22 0.15 -14.80
CA GLN A 188 -8.52 0.81 -14.80
C GLN A 188 -8.52 1.98 -13.80
N GLU A 189 -9.31 3.02 -14.06
CA GLU A 189 -9.54 4.10 -13.09
C GLU A 189 -10.31 3.53 -11.89
N ILE A 190 -9.91 3.93 -10.67
CA ILE A 190 -10.70 3.66 -9.47
C ILE A 190 -11.49 4.91 -9.16
N VAL A 191 -12.82 4.75 -9.06
CA VAL A 191 -13.70 5.82 -8.61
C VAL A 191 -13.44 6.04 -7.13
N VAL A 192 -12.82 7.17 -6.81
CA VAL A 192 -12.63 7.61 -5.42
C VAL A 192 -13.77 8.54 -5.06
N ASN A 193 -14.69 8.04 -4.24
CA ASN A 193 -15.87 8.80 -3.83
C ASN A 193 -15.44 9.85 -2.78
N PRO A 194 -15.66 11.16 -3.02
CA PRO A 194 -15.51 12.15 -1.97
C PRO A 194 -16.62 11.90 -0.95
N VAL A 195 -16.27 11.50 0.28
CA VAL A 195 -17.28 11.20 1.31
C VAL A 195 -17.98 12.49 1.70
N ARG A 196 -19.27 12.60 1.34
CA ARG A 196 -20.21 13.58 1.90
C ARG A 196 -21.12 12.87 2.90
N GLU A 197 -20.56 12.28 3.95
CA GLU A 197 -21.38 11.75 5.04
C GLU A 197 -21.63 12.89 6.03
N ASN A 198 -22.73 13.65 5.80
CA ASN A 198 -23.34 14.48 6.83
C ASN A 198 -23.99 13.53 7.84
N LEU A 199 -23.23 13.12 8.86
CA LEU A 199 -23.78 12.37 9.96
C LEU A 199 -24.55 13.34 10.85
N ASN A 200 -25.87 13.24 10.84
CA ASN A 200 -26.71 13.90 11.84
C ASN A 200 -26.37 13.28 13.20
N LEU A 201 -25.63 14.03 14.01
CA LEU A 201 -25.48 13.74 15.43
C LEU A 201 -26.90 13.75 16.00
N LYS A 202 -27.40 12.58 16.40
CA LYS A 202 -28.57 12.55 17.25
C LYS A 202 -28.12 13.08 18.60
N ASP A 203 -28.79 14.10 19.11
CA ASP A 203 -28.67 14.52 20.51
C ASP A 203 -28.90 13.28 21.38
N GLN A 204 -27.82 12.76 21.98
CA GLN A 204 -27.90 11.62 22.88
C GLN A 204 -28.39 12.12 24.24
N GLY A 205 -29.36 11.40 24.81
CA GLY A 205 -30.00 11.68 26.10
C GLY A 205 -29.05 11.50 27.30
N SER A 206 -29.55 10.97 28.42
CA SER A 206 -28.78 10.93 29.67
C SER A 206 -27.43 10.23 29.53
N PHE A 207 -26.42 10.70 30.29
CA PHE A 207 -25.08 10.11 30.34
C PHE A 207 -25.03 8.74 31.05
N ASP A 208 -26.19 8.21 31.45
CA ASP A 208 -26.28 6.91 32.11
C ASP A 208 -25.87 5.80 31.15
N GLY A 209 -24.85 5.01 31.52
CA GLY A 209 -24.32 3.92 30.70
C GLY A 209 -23.16 4.31 29.77
N PHE A 210 -22.70 5.57 29.79
CA PHE A 210 -21.48 5.94 29.09
C PHE A 210 -20.26 5.34 29.80
N THR A 211 -19.36 4.74 29.03
CA THR A 211 -18.10 4.20 29.57
C THR A 211 -16.90 4.64 28.73
N ASN A 212 -15.73 4.60 29.36
CA ASN A 212 -14.49 5.01 28.73
C ASN A 212 -13.77 3.80 28.12
N TYR A 213 -13.87 3.66 26.81
CA TYR A 213 -13.21 2.62 26.04
C TYR A 213 -11.81 3.09 25.62
N LYS A 214 -10.78 2.38 26.03
CA LYS A 214 -9.37 2.73 25.73
C LYS A 214 -8.64 1.51 25.20
N SER A 215 -7.82 1.69 24.17
CA SER A 215 -6.92 0.63 23.69
C SER A 215 -5.57 1.18 23.23
N ASN A 216 -4.50 0.71 23.87
CA ASN A 216 -3.11 0.87 23.42
C ASN A 216 -2.80 0.12 22.13
N ARG A 217 -3.46 -1.03 21.88
CA ARG A 217 -3.27 -1.80 20.66
C ARG A 217 -3.88 -1.07 19.47
N PHE A 218 -5.14 -0.66 19.55
CA PHE A 218 -5.81 0.06 18.47
C PHE A 218 -5.47 1.56 18.44
N LYS A 219 -4.85 2.10 19.50
CA LYS A 219 -4.42 3.51 19.61
C LYS A 219 -5.59 4.47 19.68
N PHE A 220 -6.58 4.19 20.53
CA PHE A 220 -7.72 5.07 20.66
C PHE A 220 -8.31 5.16 22.07
N ARG A 221 -9.07 6.24 22.30
CA ARG A 221 -10.01 6.44 23.41
C ARG A 221 -11.39 6.80 22.86
N ALA A 222 -12.45 6.33 23.50
CA ALA A 222 -13.82 6.72 23.18
C ALA A 222 -14.64 6.81 24.47
N PHE A 223 -15.50 7.81 24.59
CA PHE A 223 -16.47 7.94 25.67
C PHE A 223 -17.87 7.88 25.09
N ASN A 224 -18.51 6.70 25.18
CA ASN A 224 -19.82 6.45 24.59
C ASN A 224 -20.55 5.30 25.31
N SER A 225 -21.84 5.12 25.00
CA SER A 225 -22.70 4.04 25.49
C SER A 225 -22.66 2.78 24.62
N LEU A 226 -21.75 2.67 23.64
CA LEU A 226 -21.77 1.62 22.61
C LEU A 226 -23.15 1.45 21.93
N GLY A 227 -23.81 2.58 21.64
CA GLY A 227 -25.17 2.58 21.08
C GLY A 227 -26.21 2.06 22.08
N ASP A 228 -26.13 2.54 23.32
CA ASP A 228 -27.03 2.20 24.43
C ASP A 228 -27.03 0.70 24.74
N ASP A 229 -25.84 0.14 24.98
CA ASP A 229 -25.60 -1.29 25.23
C ASP A 229 -26.10 -2.22 24.10
N ARG A 230 -26.29 -1.69 22.89
CA ARG A 230 -26.58 -2.48 21.70
C ARG A 230 -25.39 -3.33 21.30
N PHE A 231 -24.19 -2.76 21.35
CA PHE A 231 -22.98 -3.43 20.92
C PHE A 231 -22.20 -3.99 22.11
N MET A 232 -21.69 -5.20 21.95
CA MET A 232 -20.77 -5.85 22.88
C MET A 232 -19.42 -6.09 22.21
N LEU A 233 -18.36 -5.65 22.86
CA LEU A 233 -16.98 -5.91 22.42
C LEU A 233 -16.40 -7.04 23.25
N LEU A 234 -15.85 -8.07 22.59
CA LEU A 234 -15.23 -9.22 23.24
C LEU A 234 -13.78 -9.38 22.75
N PRO A 235 -12.79 -9.50 23.66
CA PRO A 235 -11.41 -9.72 23.26
C PRO A 235 -11.27 -11.13 22.70
N ASN A 236 -10.53 -11.30 21.60
CA ASN A 236 -10.32 -12.60 21.00
C ASN A 236 -8.88 -12.74 20.47
N PHE A 237 -8.44 -13.98 20.26
CA PHE A 237 -7.05 -14.31 19.99
C PHE A 237 -6.94 -15.43 18.96
N GLU A 238 -6.00 -15.27 18.03
CA GLU A 238 -5.68 -16.26 17.02
C GLU A 238 -4.24 -16.73 17.23
N ILE A 239 -4.01 -18.04 17.29
CA ILE A 239 -2.65 -18.60 17.35
C ILE A 239 -2.24 -18.92 15.92
N VAL A 240 -1.34 -18.12 15.36
CA VAL A 240 -0.83 -18.28 14.01
C VAL A 240 0.58 -18.88 14.07
N LYS A 241 0.84 -19.90 13.26
CA LYS A 241 2.19 -20.46 13.10
C LYS A 241 2.94 -19.63 12.04
N GLU A 242 3.95 -18.88 12.45
CA GLU A 242 4.84 -18.13 11.55
C GLU A 242 6.23 -18.79 11.59
N GLY A 243 6.49 -19.68 10.63
CA GLY A 243 7.69 -20.52 10.61
C GLY A 243 7.65 -21.59 11.71
N SER A 244 8.70 -21.66 12.53
CA SER A 244 8.77 -22.53 13.70
C SER A 244 8.05 -21.97 14.93
N ASN A 245 7.77 -20.66 14.95
CA ASN A 245 7.22 -19.98 16.12
C ASN A 245 5.70 -19.82 16.03
N LYS A 246 5.01 -20.09 17.14
CA LYS A 246 3.59 -19.73 17.29
C LYS A 246 3.52 -18.28 17.80
N LYS A 247 2.72 -17.44 17.14
CA LYS A 247 2.43 -16.08 17.56
C LYS A 247 0.95 -15.92 17.86
N ILE A 248 0.63 -15.21 18.93
CA ILE A 248 -0.74 -14.85 19.28
C ILE A 248 -1.07 -13.51 18.63
N LYS A 249 -2.11 -13.46 17.79
CA LYS A 249 -2.65 -12.25 17.17
C LYS A 249 -4.00 -11.89 17.82
N PRO A 250 -4.03 -10.90 18.73
CA PRO A 250 -5.28 -10.38 19.27
C PRO A 250 -6.12 -9.63 18.22
N TYR A 251 -7.43 -9.82 18.30
CA TYR A 251 -8.46 -9.11 17.55
C TYR A 251 -9.72 -8.90 18.39
N LEU A 252 -10.59 -8.00 17.97
CA LEU A 252 -11.84 -7.70 18.68
C LEU A 252 -13.02 -8.35 17.96
N TRP A 253 -13.89 -9.00 18.73
CA TRP A 253 -15.18 -9.48 18.25
C TRP A 253 -16.24 -8.48 18.67
N LEU A 254 -17.00 -7.97 17.71
CA LEU A 254 -18.14 -7.10 17.91
C LEU A 254 -19.42 -7.93 17.75
N TYR A 255 -20.33 -7.83 18.71
CA TYR A 255 -21.66 -8.44 18.64
C TYR A 255 -22.75 -7.37 18.77
N ASP A 256 -23.76 -7.41 17.90
CA ASP A 256 -24.93 -6.53 17.93
C ASP A 256 -26.14 -7.29 18.50
N HIS A 257 -26.54 -6.95 19.73
CA HIS A 257 -27.67 -7.56 20.40
C HIS A 257 -29.01 -7.38 19.66
N LYS A 258 -29.16 -6.32 18.86
CA LYS A 258 -30.42 -6.02 18.18
C LYS A 258 -30.58 -6.84 16.90
N THR A 259 -29.50 -7.01 16.15
CA THR A 259 -29.54 -7.75 14.88
C THR A 259 -29.09 -9.20 15.00
N GLN A 260 -28.51 -9.59 16.15
CA GLN A 260 -27.85 -10.87 16.40
C GLN A 260 -26.79 -11.18 15.34
N LYS A 261 -26.07 -10.14 14.92
CA LYS A 261 -24.98 -10.22 13.96
C LYS A 261 -23.68 -9.84 14.63
N ASP A 262 -22.61 -10.42 14.13
CA ASP A 262 -21.28 -10.22 14.63
C ASP A 262 -20.33 -9.75 13.53
N ALA A 263 -19.23 -9.15 13.97
CA ALA A 263 -18.16 -8.66 13.12
C ALA A 263 -16.81 -8.78 13.83
N TYR A 264 -15.73 -8.74 13.05
CA TYR A 264 -14.38 -8.84 13.59
C TYR A 264 -13.56 -7.61 13.24
N ILE A 265 -12.75 -7.13 14.18
CA ILE A 265 -11.88 -5.97 14.00
C ILE A 265 -10.43 -6.39 14.24
N LYS A 266 -9.59 -6.28 13.21
CA LYS A 266 -8.18 -6.72 13.20
C LYS A 266 -7.23 -5.60 12.80
N ILE A 267 -6.03 -5.60 13.39
CA ILE A 267 -4.88 -4.88 12.85
C ILE A 267 -4.04 -5.89 12.10
N GLU A 268 -3.99 -5.75 10.78
CA GLU A 268 -3.27 -6.70 9.91
C GLU A 268 -1.78 -6.33 9.80
N GLU A 269 -1.51 -5.05 9.57
CA GLU A 269 -0.17 -4.54 9.32
C GLU A 269 0.01 -3.16 9.95
N ARG A 270 1.25 -2.83 10.33
CA ARG A 270 1.68 -1.48 10.68
C ARG A 270 2.81 -1.07 9.75
N PHE A 271 2.80 0.16 9.26
CA PHE A 271 3.79 0.63 8.30
C PHE A 271 4.04 2.13 8.42
N SER A 272 5.13 2.61 7.82
CA SER A 272 5.40 4.05 7.69
C SER A 272 4.71 4.59 6.45
N LEU A 273 3.78 5.52 6.63
CA LEU A 273 3.10 6.18 5.52
C LEU A 273 4.09 7.00 4.69
N LEU A 274 4.99 7.76 5.34
CA LEU A 274 5.99 8.55 4.62
C LEU A 274 6.91 7.66 3.78
N SER A 275 7.38 6.53 4.31
CA SER A 275 8.19 5.58 3.53
C SER A 275 7.44 4.98 2.34
N LEU A 276 6.10 4.83 2.43
CA LEU A 276 5.29 4.43 1.29
C LEU A 276 5.23 5.54 0.23
N LEU A 277 5.04 6.80 0.67
CA LEU A 277 4.91 7.97 -0.19
C LEU A 277 6.23 8.47 -0.78
N GLU A 278 7.39 8.07 -0.24
CA GLU A 278 8.70 8.30 -0.87
C GLU A 278 8.75 7.81 -2.33
N ASN A 279 7.99 6.75 -2.65
CA ASN A 279 7.87 6.22 -4.01
C ASN A 279 7.28 7.23 -5.00
N ALA A 280 6.56 8.26 -4.53
CA ALA A 280 6.02 9.32 -5.37
C ALA A 280 7.12 10.15 -6.07
N LYS A 281 8.33 10.21 -5.48
CA LYS A 281 9.49 10.89 -6.06
C LYS A 281 10.05 10.14 -7.29
N LEU A 282 9.76 8.84 -7.42
CA LEU A 282 10.35 8.00 -8.46
C LEU A 282 9.91 8.45 -9.85
N GLY A 283 10.89 8.95 -10.62
CA GLY A 283 10.68 9.39 -12.00
C GLY A 283 9.81 10.64 -12.15
N ASN A 284 9.57 11.41 -11.07
CA ASN A 284 8.84 12.68 -11.11
C ASN A 284 9.75 13.86 -10.73
N PRO A 285 10.41 14.53 -11.70
CA PRO A 285 11.24 15.71 -11.43
C PRO A 285 10.43 16.93 -10.98
N LEU A 286 9.11 16.95 -11.20
CA LEU A 286 8.22 18.04 -10.80
C LEU A 286 7.69 17.87 -9.37
N PHE A 287 8.00 16.77 -8.68
CA PHE A 287 7.43 16.46 -7.36
C PHE A 287 7.64 17.58 -6.34
N LYS A 288 8.85 18.17 -6.27
CA LYS A 288 9.15 19.30 -5.35
C LYS A 288 8.27 20.53 -5.64
N LYS A 289 7.92 20.76 -6.90
CA LYS A 289 7.05 21.89 -7.29
C LYS A 289 5.58 21.61 -6.99
N GLN A 290 5.16 20.35 -7.11
CA GLN A 290 3.77 19.92 -6.93
C GLN A 290 3.40 19.73 -5.46
N TYR A 291 4.33 19.18 -4.67
CA TYR A 291 4.15 18.83 -3.26
C TYR A 291 5.35 19.35 -2.43
N PRO A 292 5.53 20.69 -2.34
CA PRO A 292 6.70 21.26 -1.68
C PRO A 292 6.80 20.86 -0.20
N ILE A 293 5.69 20.88 0.54
CA ILE A 293 5.69 20.65 1.99
C ILE A 293 5.98 19.17 2.28
N LEU A 294 5.37 18.27 1.51
CA LEU A 294 5.63 16.84 1.58
C LEU A 294 7.05 16.52 1.11
N PHE A 295 7.58 17.18 0.07
CA PHE A 295 8.97 16.97 -0.37
C PHE A 295 9.97 17.26 0.74
N ASP A 296 9.81 18.41 1.42
CA ASP A 296 10.65 18.82 2.54
C ASP A 296 10.49 17.86 3.72
N THR A 297 9.25 17.48 4.05
CA THR A 297 8.96 16.48 5.10
C THR A 297 9.63 15.14 4.82
N LEU A 298 9.58 14.66 3.57
CA LEU A 298 10.24 13.42 3.15
C LEU A 298 11.78 13.54 3.11
N GLY A 299 12.33 14.75 3.16
CA GLY A 299 13.78 15.00 3.28
C GLY A 299 14.27 15.07 4.74
N GLN A 300 13.37 15.19 5.71
CA GLN A 300 13.72 15.23 7.13
C GLN A 300 14.14 13.86 7.67
N LYS A 301 14.90 13.86 8.78
CA LYS A 301 15.32 12.62 9.44
C LYS A 301 14.11 11.85 9.97
N ARG A 302 14.01 10.57 9.60
CA ARG A 302 12.90 9.66 9.99
C ARG A 302 12.63 9.60 11.50
N GLU A 303 13.65 9.85 12.32
CA GLU A 303 13.56 9.89 13.78
C GLU A 303 12.52 10.91 14.29
N GLN A 304 12.32 12.02 13.58
CA GLN A 304 11.35 13.06 13.96
C GLN A 304 9.90 12.57 13.88
N PHE A 305 9.64 11.55 13.06
CA PHE A 305 8.32 10.98 12.81
C PHE A 305 8.08 9.64 13.52
N LEU A 306 9.01 9.23 14.40
CA LEU A 306 8.82 8.06 15.26
C LEU A 306 7.80 8.37 16.35
N LYS A 307 7.20 7.29 16.88
CA LYS A 307 6.25 7.40 17.99
C LYS A 307 6.91 8.04 19.20
N ARG A 308 6.19 8.94 19.85
CA ARG A 308 6.64 9.63 21.06
C ARG A 308 5.90 9.09 22.29
N LYS A 309 6.48 9.29 23.47
CA LYS A 309 5.76 9.02 24.72
C LYS A 309 4.58 9.99 24.80
N TYR A 310 3.41 9.49 25.20
CA TYR A 310 2.25 10.36 25.38
C TYR A 310 2.45 11.31 26.56
N GLU A 311 2.15 12.58 26.35
CA GLU A 311 2.02 13.58 27.41
C GLU A 311 0.71 14.34 27.20
N LYS A 312 0.03 14.71 28.28
CA LYS A 312 -1.28 15.37 28.21
C LYS A 312 -1.24 16.69 27.40
N ALA A 313 -0.10 17.38 27.39
CA ALA A 313 0.11 18.61 26.59
C ALA A 313 0.09 18.37 25.06
N PHE A 314 0.22 17.12 24.62
CA PHE A 314 0.15 16.73 23.21
C PHE A 314 -1.22 16.16 22.81
N GLU A 315 -2.21 16.19 23.70
CA GLU A 315 -3.58 15.77 23.37
C GLU A 315 -4.07 16.54 22.13
N ASN A 316 -4.51 15.81 21.11
CA ASN A 316 -4.94 16.31 19.78
C ASN A 316 -3.85 16.92 18.89
N LYS A 317 -2.58 16.92 19.28
CA LYS A 317 -1.49 17.30 18.38
C LYS A 317 -1.06 16.10 17.54
N LYS A 318 -1.01 16.26 16.22
CA LYS A 318 -0.47 15.25 15.30
C LYS A 318 1.01 15.53 15.06
N ILE A 319 1.80 14.50 14.77
CA ILE A 319 3.22 14.71 14.41
C ILE A 319 3.32 15.37 13.04
N LEU A 320 2.46 14.97 12.10
CA LEU A 320 2.36 15.62 10.79
C LEU A 320 1.51 16.89 10.91
N SER A 321 1.94 17.96 10.23
CA SER A 321 1.14 19.18 10.15
C SER A 321 -0.10 18.97 9.26
N GLU A 322 -1.05 19.88 9.36
CA GLU A 322 -2.27 19.83 8.57
C GLU A 322 -1.96 20.02 7.07
N GLU A 323 -1.03 20.90 6.74
CA GLU A 323 -0.62 21.18 5.35
C GLU A 323 0.04 19.95 4.71
N VAL A 324 0.90 19.24 5.45
CA VAL A 324 1.46 17.96 4.99
C VAL A 324 0.35 16.94 4.75
N SER A 325 -0.63 16.87 5.65
CA SER A 325 -1.75 15.94 5.54
C SER A 325 -2.61 16.22 4.30
N LEU A 326 -2.82 17.48 3.94
CA LEU A 326 -3.51 17.88 2.72
C LEU A 326 -2.75 17.46 1.46
N GLU A 327 -1.43 17.69 1.39
CA GLU A 327 -0.61 17.25 0.26
C GLU A 327 -0.57 15.70 0.15
N ILE A 328 -0.53 14.99 1.28
CA ILE A 328 -0.65 13.53 1.31
C ILE A 328 -1.99 13.08 0.72
N GLN A 329 -3.09 13.69 1.17
CA GLN A 329 -4.43 13.34 0.69
C GLN A 329 -4.57 13.59 -0.82
N ASP A 330 -4.09 14.75 -1.31
CA ASP A 330 -4.11 15.09 -2.73
C ASP A 330 -3.28 14.12 -3.58
N LEU A 331 -2.06 13.80 -3.15
CA LEU A 331 -1.20 12.81 -3.80
C LEU A 331 -1.88 11.44 -3.88
N ILE A 332 -2.42 10.94 -2.76
CA ILE A 332 -3.11 9.65 -2.72
C ILE A 332 -4.34 9.66 -3.64
N TYR A 333 -5.13 10.75 -3.60
CA TYR A 333 -6.31 10.91 -4.45
C TYR A 333 -5.94 10.86 -5.94
N LYS A 334 -4.96 11.64 -6.36
CA LYS A 334 -4.46 11.68 -7.75
C LYS A 334 -3.87 10.34 -8.18
N SER A 335 -3.12 9.68 -7.31
CA SER A 335 -2.58 8.34 -7.54
C SER A 335 -3.67 7.29 -7.75
N LEU A 336 -4.70 7.26 -6.89
CA LEU A 336 -5.76 6.25 -6.98
C LEU A 336 -6.66 6.44 -8.21
N ARG A 337 -6.93 7.70 -8.57
CA ARG A 337 -7.72 8.04 -9.76
C ARG A 337 -6.98 7.84 -11.07
N LEU A 338 -5.65 7.80 -11.05
CA LEU A 338 -4.85 7.61 -12.25
C LEU A 338 -5.19 6.26 -12.91
N GLY A 339 -5.76 6.29 -14.11
CA GLY A 339 -6.08 5.11 -14.93
C GLY A 339 -6.27 5.52 -16.37
N SER A 340 -6.65 4.59 -17.25
CA SER A 340 -6.79 4.86 -18.70
C SER A 340 -7.74 6.03 -19.01
N GLY A 341 -8.86 6.16 -18.28
CA GLY A 341 -9.85 7.21 -18.47
C GLY A 341 -9.41 8.61 -18.01
N SER A 342 -8.56 8.69 -16.99
CA SER A 342 -8.12 9.95 -16.38
C SER A 342 -6.72 10.39 -16.82
N LEU A 343 -6.01 9.56 -17.59
CA LEU A 343 -4.62 9.73 -17.96
C LEU A 343 -4.33 11.05 -18.67
N ILE A 344 -5.11 11.39 -19.69
CA ILE A 344 -4.90 12.63 -20.46
C ILE A 344 -5.05 13.84 -19.54
N ALA A 345 -6.13 13.88 -18.74
CA ALA A 345 -6.37 14.95 -17.78
C ALA A 345 -5.25 15.05 -16.74
N HIS A 346 -4.74 13.91 -16.27
CA HIS A 346 -3.61 13.86 -15.35
C HIS A 346 -2.34 14.42 -15.99
N VAL A 347 -1.99 14.04 -17.23
CA VAL A 347 -0.80 14.55 -17.92
C VAL A 347 -0.84 16.06 -18.11
N PHE A 348 -2.00 16.64 -18.42
CA PHE A 348 -2.13 18.09 -18.57
C PHE A 348 -2.05 18.86 -17.23
N ARG A 349 -2.49 18.26 -16.13
CA ARG A 349 -2.53 18.91 -14.80
C ARG A 349 -1.26 18.68 -13.99
N GLU A 350 -0.83 17.43 -13.91
CA GLU A 350 0.29 16.95 -13.09
C GLU A 350 1.55 16.68 -13.93
N GLY A 351 1.49 16.86 -15.25
CA GLY A 351 2.62 16.61 -16.14
C GLY A 351 2.78 15.13 -16.54
N PRO A 352 3.74 14.83 -17.44
CA PRO A 352 3.87 13.52 -18.07
C PRO A 352 4.52 12.44 -17.17
N PHE A 353 4.85 12.75 -15.92
CA PHE A 353 5.68 11.91 -15.05
C PHE A 353 4.85 11.07 -14.09
N ILE A 354 4.21 10.01 -14.60
CA ILE A 354 3.19 9.26 -13.84
C ILE A 354 3.73 8.07 -13.04
N ARG A 355 5.02 7.73 -13.14
CA ARG A 355 5.61 6.54 -12.47
C ARG A 355 5.38 6.60 -10.97
N GLY A 356 5.78 7.69 -10.31
CA GLY A 356 5.64 7.83 -8.86
C GLY A 356 4.18 7.71 -8.39
N PHE A 357 3.24 8.29 -9.14
CA PHE A 357 1.81 8.15 -8.84
C PHE A 357 1.33 6.70 -8.94
N THR A 358 1.81 5.97 -9.95
CA THR A 358 1.48 4.56 -10.18
C THR A 358 2.04 3.67 -9.08
N GLU A 359 3.27 3.93 -8.62
CA GLU A 359 3.87 3.19 -7.50
C GLU A 359 3.13 3.41 -6.18
N VAL A 360 2.78 4.67 -5.86
CA VAL A 360 1.94 4.97 -4.69
C VAL A 360 0.60 4.26 -4.78
N ARG A 361 -0.06 4.31 -5.95
CA ARG A 361 -1.33 3.61 -6.19
C ARG A 361 -1.19 2.11 -5.91
N ASN A 362 -0.19 1.46 -6.49
CA ASN A 362 0.06 0.03 -6.31
C ASN A 362 0.30 -0.32 -4.83
N LYS A 363 1.16 0.43 -4.14
CA LYS A 363 1.50 0.19 -2.73
C LYS A 363 0.31 0.38 -1.80
N ILE A 364 -0.56 1.34 -2.09
CA ILE A 364 -1.79 1.58 -1.33
C ILE A 364 -2.82 0.47 -1.58
N ILE A 365 -3.03 0.06 -2.84
CA ILE A 365 -3.92 -1.06 -3.18
C ILE A 365 -3.41 -2.37 -2.57
N GLU A 366 -2.09 -2.59 -2.50
CA GLU A 366 -1.49 -3.74 -1.82
C GLU A 366 -1.87 -3.86 -0.34
N LYS A 367 -2.28 -2.75 0.31
CA LYS A 367 -2.79 -2.76 1.70
C LYS A 367 -4.25 -3.22 1.81
N SER A 368 -5.03 -3.11 0.73
CA SER A 368 -6.39 -3.64 0.66
C SER A 368 -6.42 -5.18 0.67
N PHE A 369 -7.59 -5.77 0.83
CA PHE A 369 -7.73 -7.23 0.83
C PHE A 369 -7.65 -7.76 -0.62
N LYS A 370 -6.90 -8.84 -0.88
CA LYS A 370 -6.76 -9.36 -2.25
C LYS A 370 -7.97 -10.20 -2.64
N GLY A 371 -8.44 -10.07 -3.89
CA GLY A 371 -9.45 -10.96 -4.49
C GLY A 371 -10.78 -10.27 -4.89
N ALA A 372 -11.00 -9.01 -4.51
CA ALA A 372 -12.16 -8.24 -4.95
C ALA A 372 -11.76 -6.80 -5.29
N VAL A 373 -12.46 -6.16 -6.22
CA VAL A 373 -12.23 -4.75 -6.56
C VAL A 373 -12.75 -3.86 -5.43
N PRO A 374 -11.93 -2.96 -4.86
CA PRO A 374 -12.37 -2.08 -3.78
C PRO A 374 -13.13 -0.85 -4.30
N GLU A 375 -14.23 -0.50 -3.63
CA GLU A 375 -14.73 0.87 -3.61
C GLU A 375 -13.89 1.67 -2.61
N ILE A 376 -13.36 2.83 -3.03
CA ILE A 376 -12.44 3.62 -2.22
C ILE A 376 -13.03 4.99 -1.92
N ASP A 377 -12.91 5.42 -0.66
CA ASP A 377 -13.37 6.73 -0.23
C ASP A 377 -12.49 7.31 0.90
N PHE A 378 -12.50 8.63 1.07
CA PHE A 378 -11.79 9.32 2.16
C PHE A 378 -12.80 9.74 3.22
N GLY A 379 -12.70 9.21 4.44
CA GLY A 379 -13.65 9.50 5.52
C GLY A 379 -12.97 9.93 6.81
N LYS A 380 -13.56 10.92 7.49
CA LYS A 380 -13.16 11.30 8.85
C LYS A 380 -13.80 10.36 9.85
N ILE A 381 -12.99 9.81 10.75
CA ILE A 381 -13.44 8.93 11.84
C ILE A 381 -12.87 9.50 13.13
N GLY A 382 -13.73 10.15 13.90
CA GLY A 382 -13.31 10.91 15.05
C GLY A 382 -12.36 12.03 14.68
N ASN A 383 -11.17 12.09 15.28
CA ASN A 383 -10.19 13.15 15.03
C ASN A 383 -9.20 12.90 13.87
N GLN A 384 -9.36 11.82 13.09
CA GLN A 384 -8.45 11.44 12.00
C GLN A 384 -9.15 11.20 10.66
N ASN A 385 -8.48 11.53 9.57
CA ASN A 385 -8.87 11.15 8.21
C ASN A 385 -8.30 9.77 7.84
N PHE A 386 -9.16 8.95 7.22
CA PHE A 386 -8.84 7.61 6.78
C PHE A 386 -9.11 7.46 5.28
N LEU A 387 -8.23 6.72 4.61
CA LEU A 387 -8.53 6.07 3.36
C LEU A 387 -9.27 4.76 3.66
N ARG A 388 -10.49 4.62 3.15
CA ARG A 388 -11.36 3.46 3.36
C ARG A 388 -11.52 2.67 2.07
N PHE A 389 -11.36 1.35 2.16
CA PHE A 389 -11.64 0.39 1.08
C PHE A 389 -12.81 -0.47 1.52
N LYS A 390 -13.82 -0.61 0.67
CA LYS A 390 -14.97 -1.50 0.85
C LYS A 390 -14.92 -2.58 -0.22
N GLN A 391 -14.92 -3.84 0.20
CA GLN A 391 -14.78 -4.98 -0.69
C GLN A 391 -15.79 -6.07 -0.33
N LEU A 392 -16.59 -6.50 -1.30
CA LEU A 392 -17.49 -7.65 -1.18
C LEU A 392 -16.87 -8.83 -1.94
N PHE A 393 -16.79 -9.98 -1.30
CA PHE A 393 -16.21 -11.20 -1.85
C PHE A 393 -17.28 -12.26 -2.09
N GLU A 394 -17.13 -13.02 -3.17
CA GLU A 394 -18.00 -14.16 -3.47
C GLU A 394 -17.79 -15.31 -2.45
N GLU A 395 -16.53 -15.49 -2.05
CA GLU A 395 -16.11 -16.50 -1.08
C GLU A 395 -15.98 -15.93 0.34
N LYS A 396 -16.08 -16.82 1.33
CA LYS A 396 -15.85 -16.47 2.74
C LYS A 396 -14.36 -16.18 2.96
N VAL A 397 -14.08 -14.99 3.45
CA VAL A 397 -12.70 -14.48 3.57
C VAL A 397 -12.13 -14.73 4.96
N PHE A 398 -12.93 -14.45 5.99
CA PHE A 398 -12.55 -14.68 7.38
C PHE A 398 -13.73 -15.27 8.12
N LEU A 399 -13.59 -16.52 8.57
CA LEU A 399 -14.66 -17.32 9.15
C LEU A 399 -15.86 -17.40 8.19
N ASP A 400 -16.96 -16.74 8.52
CA ASP A 400 -18.21 -16.69 7.75
C ASP A 400 -18.41 -15.36 7.02
N LYS A 401 -17.44 -14.43 7.09
CA LYS A 401 -17.59 -13.05 6.60
C LYS A 401 -17.16 -12.89 5.14
N ARG A 402 -17.92 -12.08 4.40
CA ARG A 402 -17.74 -11.80 2.96
C ARG A 402 -17.51 -10.32 2.66
N MET A 403 -17.88 -9.43 3.56
CA MET A 403 -17.66 -8.00 3.40
C MET A 403 -16.46 -7.57 4.24
N VAL A 404 -15.49 -6.90 3.62
CA VAL A 404 -14.28 -6.39 4.28
C VAL A 404 -14.21 -4.88 4.11
N GLU A 405 -14.02 -4.17 5.21
CA GLU A 405 -13.69 -2.75 5.20
C GLU A 405 -12.28 -2.55 5.74
N THR A 406 -11.40 -1.96 4.94
CA THR A 406 -10.03 -1.64 5.33
C THR A 406 -9.91 -0.14 5.55
N TYR A 407 -9.36 0.27 6.68
CA TYR A 407 -9.15 1.66 7.07
C TYR A 407 -7.65 1.91 7.27
N ILE A 408 -7.15 2.95 6.60
CA ILE A 408 -5.75 3.37 6.66
C ILE A 408 -5.72 4.85 7.07
N PRO A 409 -5.20 5.21 8.27
CA PRO A 409 -5.08 6.61 8.65
C PRO A 409 -3.99 7.28 7.80
N ILE A 410 -4.31 8.46 7.25
CA ILE A 410 -3.44 9.17 6.29
C ILE A 410 -2.78 10.43 6.86
N GLU A 411 -3.13 10.83 8.08
CA GLU A 411 -2.59 12.04 8.74
C GLU A 411 -1.51 11.71 9.79
N THR A 412 -0.95 10.51 9.70
CA THR A 412 0.10 10.03 10.59
C THR A 412 1.12 9.21 9.81
N ASN A 413 2.40 9.37 10.14
CA ASN A 413 3.44 8.49 9.62
C ASN A 413 3.27 7.05 10.17
N ASN A 414 2.78 6.91 11.40
CA ASN A 414 2.68 5.64 12.13
C ASN A 414 1.42 4.84 11.77
N SER A 415 1.16 4.73 10.47
CA SER A 415 -0.07 4.18 9.91
C SER A 415 -0.20 2.66 10.11
N LEU A 416 -1.41 2.16 9.88
CA LEU A 416 -1.76 0.76 10.02
C LEU A 416 -2.93 0.39 9.11
N THR A 417 -3.09 -0.91 8.90
CA THR A 417 -4.22 -1.48 8.18
C THR A 417 -5.21 -2.05 9.20
N LEU A 418 -6.29 -1.30 9.46
CA LEU A 418 -7.39 -1.72 10.34
C LEU A 418 -8.50 -2.35 9.49
N ARG A 419 -8.79 -3.63 9.71
CA ARG A 419 -9.81 -4.37 8.94
C ARG A 419 -11.03 -4.70 9.80
N PHE A 420 -12.20 -4.46 9.22
CA PHE A 420 -13.49 -4.89 9.74
C PHE A 420 -14.04 -5.98 8.81
N TYR A 421 -14.46 -7.09 9.39
CA TYR A 421 -15.04 -8.22 8.67
C TYR A 421 -16.52 -8.32 9.05
N TRP A 422 -17.41 -8.14 8.07
CA TRP A 422 -18.86 -8.08 8.22
C TRP A 422 -19.56 -9.18 7.41
N GLY A 423 -20.79 -9.53 7.82
CA GLY A 423 -21.70 -10.29 6.99
C GLY A 423 -22.19 -9.46 5.79
N GLU A 424 -22.64 -10.13 4.73
CA GLU A 424 -23.15 -9.48 3.52
C GLU A 424 -24.63 -9.09 3.60
N ASP A 425 -25.38 -9.65 4.56
CA ASP A 425 -26.82 -9.48 4.62
C ASP A 425 -27.24 -8.10 5.16
N LEU A 426 -28.49 -7.70 4.89
CA LEU A 426 -29.04 -6.39 5.26
C LEU A 426 -28.90 -6.09 6.76
N LYS A 427 -29.08 -7.10 7.63
CA LYS A 427 -28.93 -6.94 9.07
C LYS A 427 -27.48 -6.60 9.44
N SER A 428 -26.49 -7.23 8.82
CA SER A 428 -25.08 -6.88 8.99
C SER A 428 -24.76 -5.49 8.45
N ALA A 429 -25.34 -5.08 7.31
CA ALA A 429 -25.18 -3.72 6.80
C ALA A 429 -25.76 -2.66 7.77
N LEU A 430 -26.92 -2.92 8.38
CA LEU A 430 -27.50 -2.07 9.41
C LEU A 430 -26.66 -2.03 10.69
N SER A 431 -26.18 -3.19 11.17
CA SER A 431 -25.26 -3.28 12.31
C SER A 431 -24.02 -2.42 12.09
N ARG A 432 -23.39 -2.55 10.91
CA ARG A 432 -22.23 -1.77 10.50
C ARG A 432 -22.48 -0.27 10.52
N LYS A 433 -23.57 0.19 9.89
CA LYS A 433 -23.93 1.62 9.86
C LYS A 433 -24.06 2.17 11.28
N ASN A 434 -24.83 1.48 12.12
CA ASN A 434 -25.08 1.92 13.49
C ASN A 434 -23.80 1.90 14.34
N PHE A 435 -22.95 0.88 14.21
CA PHE A 435 -21.69 0.81 14.95
C PHE A 435 -20.74 1.96 14.57
N ARG A 436 -20.69 2.29 13.28
CA ARG A 436 -19.89 3.42 12.79
C ARG A 436 -20.39 4.75 13.37
N GLU A 437 -21.70 4.96 13.36
CA GLU A 437 -22.34 6.17 13.88
C GLU A 437 -22.22 6.30 15.40
N SER A 438 -22.39 5.20 16.15
CA SER A 438 -22.43 5.23 17.62
C SER A 438 -21.06 5.12 18.28
N PHE A 439 -20.13 4.37 17.68
CA PHE A 439 -18.82 4.08 18.29
C PHE A 439 -17.69 4.76 17.54
N LEU A 440 -17.51 4.47 16.24
CA LEU A 440 -16.33 4.94 15.49
C LEU A 440 -16.25 6.46 15.39
N HIS A 441 -17.39 7.15 15.31
CA HIS A 441 -17.42 8.60 15.24
C HIS A 441 -16.89 9.30 16.50
N SER A 442 -17.08 8.71 17.69
CA SER A 442 -16.67 9.32 18.96
C SER A 442 -15.23 9.00 19.37
N ILE A 443 -14.41 8.52 18.44
CA ILE A 443 -13.06 8.01 18.74
C ILE A 443 -12.01 9.11 18.64
N ASP A 444 -11.23 9.28 19.71
CA ASP A 444 -9.95 9.98 19.64
C ASP A 444 -8.82 8.98 19.34
N TRP A 445 -8.14 9.15 18.21
CA TRP A 445 -7.02 8.32 17.78
C TRP A 445 -5.66 8.94 18.13
N TYR A 446 -4.69 8.07 18.45
CA TYR A 446 -3.37 8.42 18.99
C TYR A 446 -2.25 7.58 18.34
N PHE A 447 -2.24 7.46 17.00
CA PHE A 447 -1.29 6.60 16.27
C PHE A 447 0.18 6.93 16.51
N ASP A 448 0.46 8.21 16.75
CA ASP A 448 1.80 8.77 16.95
C ASP A 448 2.37 8.55 18.36
N TYR A 449 1.63 7.89 19.25
CA TYR A 449 2.01 7.75 20.65
C TYR A 449 2.13 6.28 21.11
N PHE A 450 3.04 6.03 22.04
CA PHE A 450 3.16 4.76 22.75
C PHE A 450 2.83 4.93 24.25
N ASN A 451 2.39 3.82 24.87
CA ASN A 451 2.00 3.74 26.29
C ASN A 451 1.07 4.90 26.71
N ILE A 452 -0.04 5.05 25.99
CA ILE A 452 -0.99 6.15 26.18
C ILE A 452 -1.85 5.92 27.42
N PHE A 453 -2.24 4.66 27.62
CA PHE A 453 -3.13 4.26 28.70
C PHE A 453 -2.40 3.30 29.62
N ASP A 454 -2.39 3.59 30.90
CA ASP A 454 -1.87 2.66 31.91
C ASP A 454 -2.84 1.52 32.18
N PHE A 455 -2.35 0.47 32.84
CA PHE A 455 -3.23 -0.57 33.34
C PHE A 455 -4.18 0.05 34.39
N PRO A 456 -5.50 -0.21 34.33
CA PRO A 456 -6.45 0.41 35.25
C PRO A 456 -6.15 0.11 36.72
N ILE A 457 -6.37 1.10 37.58
CA ILE A 457 -6.09 0.98 39.03
C ILE A 457 -7.17 0.09 39.68
N SER A 458 -8.44 0.33 39.31
CA SER A 458 -9.59 -0.44 39.76
C SER A 458 -9.87 -1.64 38.86
N SER A 459 -10.26 -2.76 39.46
CA SER A 459 -10.68 -3.95 38.71
C SER A 459 -11.96 -3.71 37.90
N GLU A 460 -12.81 -2.75 38.29
CA GLU A 460 -14.06 -2.42 37.60
C GLU A 460 -13.83 -1.72 36.25
N GLU A 461 -12.72 -0.99 36.14
CA GLU A 461 -12.32 -0.29 34.91
C GLU A 461 -11.69 -1.23 33.87
N VAL A 462 -11.32 -2.45 34.27
CA VAL A 462 -10.79 -3.47 33.36
C VAL A 462 -11.94 -3.98 32.48
N ASN A 463 -11.91 -3.59 31.21
CA ASN A 463 -12.89 -3.95 30.21
C ASN A 463 -12.29 -4.83 29.11
N SER A 464 -13.11 -5.23 28.12
CA SER A 464 -12.70 -6.06 27.00
C SER A 464 -11.48 -5.53 26.22
N LEU A 465 -11.33 -4.22 26.08
CA LEU A 465 -10.17 -3.62 25.38
C LEU A 465 -8.91 -3.68 26.26
N THR A 466 -9.03 -3.47 27.56
CA THR A 466 -7.94 -3.69 28.51
C THR A 466 -7.46 -5.15 28.46
N VAL A 467 -8.39 -6.11 28.44
CA VAL A 467 -8.06 -7.52 28.29
C VAL A 467 -7.29 -7.75 26.99
N LEU A 468 -7.79 -7.23 25.86
CA LEU A 468 -7.11 -7.36 24.57
C LEU A 468 -5.68 -6.81 24.58
N ASP A 469 -5.44 -5.70 25.27
CA ASP A 469 -4.16 -5.01 25.31
C ASP A 469 -3.11 -5.71 26.19
N TYR A 470 -3.53 -6.38 27.26
CA TYR A 470 -2.63 -6.87 28.31
C TYR A 470 -2.59 -8.40 28.45
N PHE A 471 -3.60 -9.14 27.97
CA PHE A 471 -3.69 -10.60 28.14
C PHE A 471 -2.53 -11.40 27.51
N THR A 472 -1.87 -10.87 26.49
CA THR A 472 -0.69 -11.55 25.92
C THR A 472 0.62 -10.93 26.40
N LYS A 473 0.58 -9.90 27.25
CA LYS A 473 1.77 -9.19 27.70
C LYS A 473 2.22 -9.72 29.06
N THR A 474 3.47 -10.11 29.15
CA THR A 474 4.04 -10.67 30.38
C THR A 474 4.68 -9.60 31.28
N ILE A 475 4.27 -8.34 31.12
CA ILE A 475 4.82 -7.19 31.86
C ILE A 475 4.03 -6.89 33.13
N LEU A 476 2.85 -7.49 33.31
CA LEU A 476 2.02 -7.25 34.48
C LEU A 476 2.64 -7.89 35.73
N ASN A 477 2.58 -7.16 36.83
CA ASN A 477 2.87 -7.72 38.14
C ASN A 477 1.74 -8.67 38.59
N LYS A 478 1.95 -9.38 39.71
CA LYS A 478 0.99 -10.38 40.20
C LYS A 478 -0.39 -9.77 40.49
N GLU A 479 -0.45 -8.63 41.17
CA GLU A 479 -1.71 -7.95 41.52
C GLU A 479 -2.51 -7.52 40.27
N GLN A 480 -1.86 -6.91 39.29
CA GLN A 480 -2.48 -6.50 38.03
C GLN A 480 -2.98 -7.71 37.24
N ARG A 481 -2.23 -8.81 37.25
CA ARG A 481 -2.65 -10.05 36.62
C ARG A 481 -3.87 -10.66 37.33
N ASP A 482 -3.87 -10.71 38.66
CA ASP A 482 -5.01 -11.23 39.42
C ASP A 482 -6.27 -10.39 39.14
N LYS A 483 -6.14 -9.05 39.08
CA LYS A 483 -7.21 -8.14 38.64
C LYS A 483 -7.69 -8.42 37.21
N LEU A 484 -6.77 -8.72 36.30
CA LEU A 484 -7.10 -9.07 34.91
C LEU A 484 -7.86 -10.40 34.82
N GLU A 485 -7.41 -11.44 35.52
CA GLU A 485 -8.06 -12.75 35.59
C GLU A 485 -9.50 -12.63 36.12
N ASP A 486 -9.68 -11.87 37.21
CA ASP A 486 -10.98 -11.66 37.84
C ASP A 486 -11.94 -10.85 36.95
N ALA A 487 -11.42 -9.83 36.26
CA ALA A 487 -12.19 -9.05 35.29
C ALA A 487 -12.64 -9.89 34.09
N ILE A 488 -11.78 -10.77 33.56
CA ILE A 488 -12.15 -11.70 32.49
C ILE A 488 -13.30 -12.59 32.96
N PHE A 489 -13.16 -13.23 34.13
CA PHE A 489 -14.23 -14.07 34.68
C PHE A 489 -15.55 -13.29 34.79
N ARG A 490 -15.52 -12.08 35.37
CA ARG A 490 -16.70 -11.22 35.53
C ARG A 490 -17.36 -10.84 34.19
N ILE A 491 -16.56 -10.43 33.20
CA ILE A 491 -17.06 -10.05 31.86
C ILE A 491 -17.82 -11.22 31.22
N TYR A 492 -17.22 -12.41 31.22
CA TYR A 492 -17.83 -13.59 30.60
C TYR A 492 -18.99 -14.16 31.42
N PHE A 493 -18.93 -14.12 32.75
CA PHE A 493 -20.03 -14.53 33.61
C PHE A 493 -21.27 -13.65 33.40
N LYS A 494 -21.10 -12.32 33.43
CA LYS A 494 -22.20 -11.36 33.19
C LYS A 494 -22.78 -11.51 31.79
N SER A 495 -21.93 -11.66 30.78
CA SER A 495 -22.35 -11.83 29.39
C SER A 495 -23.10 -13.16 29.18
N GLY A 496 -22.61 -14.25 29.78
CA GLY A 496 -23.24 -15.55 29.75
C GLY A 496 -24.60 -15.57 30.43
N ARG A 497 -24.70 -14.96 31.62
CA ARG A 497 -25.98 -14.79 32.33
C ARG A 497 -26.99 -14.04 31.47
N ARG A 498 -26.60 -12.91 30.87
CA ARG A 498 -27.46 -12.11 29.98
C ARG A 498 -27.88 -12.89 28.74
N ALA A 499 -26.98 -13.65 28.13
CA ALA A 499 -27.26 -14.46 26.95
C ALA A 499 -28.31 -15.55 27.26
N LEU A 500 -28.14 -16.28 28.35
CA LEU A 500 -29.08 -17.32 28.78
C LEU A 500 -30.43 -16.76 29.22
N GLN A 501 -30.45 -15.64 29.95
CA GLN A 501 -31.71 -14.97 30.34
C GLN A 501 -32.54 -14.52 29.14
N LYS A 502 -31.88 -14.10 28.05
CA LYS A 502 -32.54 -13.66 26.81
C LYS A 502 -32.74 -14.78 25.78
N ASN A 503 -32.34 -16.02 26.09
CA ASN A 503 -32.27 -17.12 25.13
C ASN A 503 -31.54 -16.75 23.82
N ASP A 504 -30.46 -15.98 23.93
CA ASP A 504 -29.65 -15.53 22.79
C ASP A 504 -28.61 -16.60 22.42
N GLU A 505 -29.02 -17.56 21.59
CA GLU A 505 -28.20 -18.73 21.22
C GLU A 505 -26.91 -18.34 20.49
N VAL A 506 -26.99 -17.33 19.61
CA VAL A 506 -25.82 -16.83 18.86
C VAL A 506 -24.76 -16.30 19.83
N LEU A 507 -25.18 -15.50 20.82
CA LEU A 507 -24.25 -15.00 21.82
C LEU A 507 -23.65 -16.12 22.70
N VAL A 508 -24.43 -17.15 23.05
CA VAL A 508 -23.92 -18.31 23.80
C VAL A 508 -22.80 -19.01 23.02
N GLU A 509 -22.98 -19.24 21.72
CA GLU A 509 -21.97 -19.86 20.86
C GLU A 509 -20.70 -18.99 20.75
N ILE A 510 -20.87 -17.68 20.57
CA ILE A 510 -19.76 -16.71 20.52
C ILE A 510 -18.95 -16.74 21.83
N LEU A 511 -19.63 -16.68 22.97
CA LEU A 511 -18.98 -16.70 24.29
C LEU A 511 -18.26 -18.03 24.54
N TYR A 512 -18.88 -19.16 24.18
CA TYR A 512 -18.26 -20.48 24.29
C TYR A 512 -16.97 -20.57 23.44
N ALA A 513 -17.04 -20.16 22.17
CA ALA A 513 -15.89 -20.18 21.26
C ALA A 513 -14.77 -19.27 21.77
N ASN A 514 -15.11 -18.11 22.32
CA ASN A 514 -14.12 -17.16 22.83
C ASN A 514 -13.46 -17.64 24.13
N LEU A 515 -14.23 -18.18 25.09
CA LEU A 515 -13.69 -18.81 26.30
C LEU A 515 -12.75 -19.97 25.98
N ASN A 516 -13.09 -20.77 24.96
CA ASN A 516 -12.21 -21.85 24.50
C ASN A 516 -10.87 -21.29 23.99
N ARG A 517 -10.88 -20.20 23.21
CA ARG A 517 -9.66 -19.56 22.72
C ARG A 517 -8.84 -18.93 23.85
N LEU A 518 -9.49 -18.26 24.80
CA LEU A 518 -8.82 -17.73 26.00
C LEU A 518 -8.12 -18.84 26.78
N TYR A 519 -8.80 -19.95 27.03
CA TYR A 519 -8.23 -21.11 27.73
C TYR A 519 -7.00 -21.67 27.01
N LEU A 520 -7.08 -21.87 25.69
CA LEU A 520 -5.96 -22.36 24.88
C LEU A 520 -4.76 -21.40 24.90
N VAL A 521 -5.02 -20.09 24.82
CA VAL A 521 -3.96 -19.07 24.87
C VAL A 521 -3.32 -19.02 26.26
N SER A 522 -4.12 -19.08 27.34
CA SER A 522 -3.59 -19.13 28.70
C SER A 522 -2.71 -20.36 28.94
N ASN A 523 -3.12 -21.54 28.48
CA ASN A 523 -2.30 -22.75 28.56
C ASN A 523 -0.99 -22.59 27.80
N TYR A 524 -1.04 -22.09 26.56
CA TYR A 524 0.16 -21.86 25.77
C TYR A 524 1.12 -20.84 26.43
N ILE A 525 0.59 -19.78 27.04
CA ILE A 525 1.42 -18.83 27.79
C ILE A 525 2.03 -19.51 29.03
N ASN A 526 1.28 -20.35 29.76
CA ASN A 526 1.78 -21.08 30.92
C ASN A 526 2.86 -22.12 30.58
N GLU A 527 2.76 -22.78 29.42
CA GLU A 527 3.80 -23.69 28.91
C GLU A 527 5.10 -22.93 28.64
N SER A 528 5.02 -21.75 28.02
CA SER A 528 6.20 -20.93 27.70
C SER A 528 6.80 -20.20 28.90
N LYS A 529 5.95 -19.76 29.84
CA LYS A 529 6.33 -19.10 31.09
C LYS A 529 5.63 -19.80 32.23
N ARG A 530 6.34 -20.74 32.86
CA ARG A 530 5.84 -21.63 33.91
C ARG A 530 4.86 -20.89 34.83
N ASN A 531 3.59 -21.25 34.70
CA ASN A 531 2.48 -20.79 35.55
C ASN A 531 2.26 -19.27 35.58
N TYR A 532 2.34 -18.61 34.43
CA TYR A 532 2.02 -17.18 34.35
C TYR A 532 0.60 -16.87 34.83
N TYR A 533 -0.42 -17.56 34.32
CA TYR A 533 -1.81 -17.52 34.76
C TYR A 533 -2.09 -18.51 35.88
N SER A 534 -2.94 -18.13 36.83
CA SER A 534 -3.28 -18.97 37.98
C SER A 534 -4.09 -20.21 37.60
N ASN A 535 -3.89 -21.32 38.34
CA ASN A 535 -4.70 -22.53 38.17
C ASN A 535 -6.19 -22.26 38.45
N LYS A 536 -6.48 -21.39 39.41
CA LYS A 536 -7.85 -20.95 39.74
C LYS A 536 -8.52 -20.34 38.50
N PHE A 537 -7.83 -19.45 37.80
CA PHE A 537 -8.34 -18.83 36.59
C PHE A 537 -8.58 -19.83 35.46
N LEU A 538 -7.68 -20.79 35.25
CA LEU A 538 -7.88 -21.85 34.25
C LEU A 538 -9.11 -22.73 34.56
N VAL A 539 -9.34 -23.04 35.84
CA VAL A 539 -10.55 -23.76 36.30
C VAL A 539 -11.79 -22.90 36.04
N HIS A 540 -11.77 -21.62 36.42
CA HIS A 540 -12.88 -20.69 36.18
C HIS A 540 -13.25 -20.58 34.69
N LEU A 541 -12.27 -20.47 33.79
CA LEU A 541 -12.53 -20.44 32.34
C LEU A 541 -13.15 -21.73 31.84
N ARG A 542 -12.66 -22.88 32.32
CA ARG A 542 -13.19 -24.20 31.95
C ARG A 542 -14.63 -24.36 32.43
N ASP A 543 -14.92 -23.96 33.65
CA ASP A 543 -16.24 -24.10 34.27
C ASP A 543 -17.24 -23.16 33.60
N LEU A 544 -16.89 -21.88 33.37
CA LEU A 544 -17.71 -20.96 32.55
C LEU A 544 -18.05 -21.53 31.17
N ARG A 545 -17.04 -22.09 30.49
CA ARG A 545 -17.21 -22.68 29.16
C ARG A 545 -18.14 -23.89 29.21
N GLN A 546 -17.99 -24.76 30.21
CA GLN A 546 -18.83 -25.95 30.37
C GLN A 546 -20.27 -25.57 30.72
N SER A 547 -20.47 -24.64 31.66
CA SER A 547 -21.79 -24.14 32.07
C SER A 547 -22.54 -23.44 30.94
N LEU A 548 -21.85 -22.71 30.06
CA LEU A 548 -22.46 -22.16 28.84
C LEU A 548 -22.89 -23.27 27.88
N LYS A 549 -22.05 -24.29 27.69
CA LYS A 549 -22.34 -25.42 26.80
C LYS A 549 -23.54 -26.25 27.27
N SER A 550 -23.63 -26.50 28.58
CA SER A 550 -24.74 -27.26 29.19
C SER A 550 -25.97 -26.40 29.46
N ARG A 551 -25.91 -25.08 29.24
CA ARG A 551 -26.95 -24.10 29.60
C ARG A 551 -27.34 -24.22 31.09
N ASP A 552 -26.33 -24.30 31.97
CA ASP A 552 -26.53 -24.41 33.42
C ASP A 552 -27.03 -23.08 34.02
N PHE A 553 -28.35 -22.92 34.11
CA PHE A 553 -29.00 -21.74 34.67
C PHE A 553 -28.63 -21.49 36.15
N ASN A 554 -28.37 -22.55 36.92
CA ASN A 554 -28.04 -22.45 38.34
C ASN A 554 -26.65 -21.84 38.53
N TYR A 555 -25.67 -22.26 37.73
CA TYR A 555 -24.34 -21.67 37.73
C TYR A 555 -24.37 -20.15 37.51
N PHE A 556 -25.25 -19.67 36.62
CA PHE A 556 -25.41 -18.24 36.34
C PHE A 556 -26.39 -17.51 37.28
N GLY A 557 -26.89 -18.17 38.33
CA GLY A 557 -27.85 -17.58 39.27
C GLY A 557 -29.13 -17.11 38.57
N ILE A 558 -29.62 -17.88 37.60
CA ILE A 558 -30.87 -17.61 36.88
C ILE A 558 -31.94 -18.55 37.47
N ILE A 559 -32.85 -17.97 38.24
CA ILE A 559 -34.03 -18.69 38.72
C ILE A 559 -35.05 -18.67 37.57
N LYS A 560 -35.31 -19.82 36.95
CA LYS A 560 -36.41 -19.96 36.00
C LYS A 560 -37.71 -19.76 36.77
N LYS A 561 -38.44 -18.69 36.46
CA LYS A 561 -39.82 -18.51 36.91
C LYS A 561 -40.75 -19.41 36.13
#